data_AF-A0AB34K6R0-F1
#
_entry.id   AF-A0AB34K6R0-F1
#
_cell.length_a   1.000
_cell.length_b   1.000
_cell.length_c   1.000
_cell.angle_alpha   90.00
_cell.angle_beta   90.00
_cell.angle_gamma   90.00
#
_symmetry.space_group_name_H-M   'P 1'
#
loop_
_entity.id
_entity.type
_entity.pdbx_description
1 polymer ?
#
loop_
_entity_poly.entity_id
_entity_poly.type
_entity_poly.pdbx_seq_one_letter_code
_entity_poly.pdbx_strand_id
1 'polypeptide(L)'
;MALLAARLCLAPVESMQRTRCWRMFSLLLLTLNSSPADASFDFEAYVKSFDMTFGDRLGDPVALSEDTLAVGITGEGSCANGVSTTPATDNFCPSSGAAYVYTRSGTTWAFEAYVKAPSVSNSDLFGDSLALSGDTLVVGASGEDSCSWGVSTTAATDNSCPGAGAAYVYTRSGTTWTFEAYVKAPSTSAGDRFGESAALSGDTLVVGAGGEDSCATGVSTTAATDNSCGEAGAVYVYTRSGTTWALEAYVKVPAVTIGSTYAHAVALSGDILSVGAYGEDSCASGVSTVVATDRSCFDAGAAYVYTRSGTTWTFEAYVKAPSTTPGDLFGHSVALSGDTLAVGGFREDSCATGASATAATDDGCANSGAAYVYTRSGTTWTLEAYVKAPSVTTGEFGFVVALVGDTLAIGDLREDGCATGVSTPPSLDSSCTDSGAAYVYTRSGTTWAFAYYVKAPTLTAGDNFGCSVALSGYTLAVGARGEDSCATGVSTTAASDDLCTDAGAAYVYAHPPPPSQPPPSPPSPPSPPSPPSLPPLPPSTPPPSPWLL
;
A
#
# COMPACT_ATOMS: atom_id res chain seq x y z
N MET A 1 21.87 8.52 -32.26
CA MET A 1 23.02 7.65 -32.62
C MET A 1 22.69 6.54 -33.63
N ALA A 2 21.46 5.98 -33.67
CA ALA A 2 21.06 4.94 -34.62
C ALA A 2 21.19 5.32 -36.11
N LEU A 3 20.93 6.58 -36.48
CA LEU A 3 21.12 7.07 -37.86
C LEU A 3 22.61 7.15 -38.29
N LEU A 4 23.54 7.26 -37.33
CA LEU A 4 24.97 7.32 -37.63
C LEU A 4 25.55 5.92 -37.91
N ALA A 5 25.01 4.89 -37.24
CA ALA A 5 25.39 3.50 -37.45
C ALA A 5 24.87 2.92 -38.79
N ALA A 6 23.67 3.33 -39.23
CA ALA A 6 23.10 2.90 -40.50
C ALA A 6 23.94 3.32 -41.73
N ARG A 7 24.67 4.43 -41.64
CA ARG A 7 25.58 4.90 -42.72
C ARG A 7 26.87 4.08 -42.83
N LEU A 8 27.32 3.41 -41.77
CA LEU A 8 28.55 2.60 -41.79
C LEU A 8 28.36 1.24 -42.51
N CYS A 9 27.14 0.72 -42.60
CA CYS A 9 26.85 -0.56 -43.28
C CYS A 9 26.68 -0.44 -44.81
N LEU A 10 26.67 0.78 -45.36
CA LEU A 10 26.45 1.04 -46.79
C LEU A 10 27.75 1.26 -47.59
N ALA A 11 28.92 1.24 -46.95
CA ALA A 11 30.21 1.34 -47.64
C ALA A 11 30.56 0.03 -48.40
N PRO A 12 31.30 0.10 -49.53
CA PRO A 12 31.61 -1.07 -50.35
C PRO A 12 32.82 -1.81 -49.78
N VAL A 13 32.60 -2.83 -48.95
CA VAL A 13 33.64 -3.77 -48.51
C VAL A 13 33.12 -5.21 -48.59
N GLU A 14 34.03 -6.14 -48.87
CA GLU A 14 33.84 -7.53 -49.29
C GLU A 14 32.77 -8.35 -48.55
N SER A 15 32.15 -9.28 -49.29
CA SER A 15 30.91 -9.99 -48.97
C SER A 15 30.87 -10.76 -47.64
N MET A 16 32.02 -11.13 -47.06
CA MET A 16 32.09 -11.86 -45.79
C MET A 16 31.89 -10.97 -44.54
N GLN A 17 32.10 -9.66 -44.62
CA GLN A 17 31.88 -8.74 -43.48
C GLN A 17 30.40 -8.32 -43.34
N ARG A 18 29.64 -8.27 -44.44
CA ARG A 18 28.20 -7.96 -44.42
C ARG A 18 27.37 -9.00 -43.66
N THR A 19 27.68 -10.29 -43.81
CA THR A 19 26.94 -11.36 -43.13
C THR A 19 27.17 -11.37 -41.62
N ARG A 20 28.37 -10.98 -41.16
CA ARG A 20 28.69 -10.82 -39.73
C ARG A 20 28.05 -9.56 -39.15
N CYS A 21 28.03 -8.47 -39.91
CA CYS A 21 27.40 -7.21 -39.49
C CYS A 21 25.87 -7.36 -39.40
N TRP A 22 25.22 -8.05 -40.34
CA TRP A 22 23.79 -8.37 -40.26
C TRP A 22 23.47 -9.40 -39.17
N ARG A 23 24.34 -10.39 -38.90
CA ARG A 23 24.16 -11.31 -37.76
C ARG A 23 24.29 -10.60 -36.41
N MET A 24 25.22 -9.65 -36.26
CA MET A 24 25.27 -8.78 -35.07
C MET A 24 24.07 -7.85 -34.99
N PHE A 25 23.59 -7.30 -36.11
CA PHE A 25 22.40 -6.45 -36.14
C PHE A 25 21.13 -7.23 -35.78
N SER A 26 20.98 -8.47 -36.26
CA SER A 26 19.89 -9.37 -35.87
C SER A 26 19.99 -9.87 -34.44
N LEU A 27 21.20 -10.08 -33.89
CA LEU A 27 21.38 -10.39 -32.47
C LEU A 27 21.09 -9.17 -31.58
N LEU A 28 21.48 -7.96 -32.02
CA LEU A 28 21.24 -6.71 -31.30
C LEU A 28 19.76 -6.29 -31.34
N LEU A 29 19.04 -6.58 -32.44
CA LEU A 29 17.58 -6.44 -32.52
C LEU A 29 16.83 -7.53 -31.74
N LEU A 30 17.38 -8.73 -31.57
CA LEU A 30 16.77 -9.76 -30.71
C LEU A 30 16.94 -9.46 -29.21
N THR A 31 17.92 -8.64 -28.80
CA THR A 31 18.15 -8.25 -27.40
C THR A 31 17.62 -6.86 -27.05
N LEU A 32 17.08 -6.10 -28.00
CA LEU A 32 16.50 -4.77 -27.78
C LEU A 32 14.99 -4.72 -28.00
N ASN A 33 14.36 -5.85 -28.33
CA ASN A 33 12.94 -5.91 -28.66
C ASN A 33 12.14 -6.98 -27.90
N SER A 34 12.67 -7.52 -26.81
CA SER A 34 11.83 -8.00 -25.72
C SER A 34 11.60 -6.84 -24.74
N SER A 35 10.90 -5.80 -25.19
CA SER A 35 9.98 -5.15 -24.27
C SER A 35 9.12 -6.26 -23.67
N PRO A 36 8.88 -6.33 -22.36
CA PRO A 36 7.86 -7.23 -21.83
C PRO A 36 6.51 -6.74 -22.37
N ALA A 37 6.17 -7.18 -23.59
CA ALA A 37 4.80 -7.23 -24.03
C ALA A 37 4.14 -8.36 -23.22
N ASP A 38 3.04 -8.03 -22.56
CA ASP A 38 2.23 -8.84 -21.64
C ASP A 38 2.74 -8.99 -20.20
N ALA A 39 3.16 -7.88 -19.60
CA ALA A 39 3.11 -7.73 -18.15
C ALA A 39 1.78 -7.10 -17.70
N SER A 40 0.63 -7.61 -18.12
CA SER A 40 -0.64 -7.12 -17.58
C SER A 40 -0.80 -7.52 -16.11
N PHE A 41 -1.35 -6.60 -15.30
CA PHE A 41 -2.09 -7.01 -14.10
C PHE A 41 -3.34 -7.74 -14.61
N ASP A 42 -3.37 -9.05 -14.44
CA ASP A 42 -4.49 -9.87 -14.86
C ASP A 42 -5.56 -9.86 -13.77
N PHE A 43 -6.81 -9.71 -14.18
CA PHE A 43 -7.93 -9.80 -13.26
C PHE A 43 -8.11 -11.25 -12.78
N GLU A 44 -8.11 -11.47 -11.47
CA GLU A 44 -8.18 -12.80 -10.88
C GLU A 44 -9.45 -13.06 -10.08
N ALA A 45 -9.92 -12.07 -9.31
CA ALA A 45 -11.07 -12.27 -8.43
C ALA A 45 -11.94 -11.04 -8.27
N TYR A 46 -13.24 -11.29 -8.24
CA TYR A 46 -14.31 -10.41 -7.80
C TYR A 46 -14.86 -10.98 -6.50
N VAL A 47 -14.88 -10.17 -5.45
CA VAL A 47 -15.23 -10.58 -4.08
C VAL A 47 -16.45 -9.80 -3.62
N LYS A 48 -17.46 -10.52 -3.15
CA LYS A 48 -18.73 -10.01 -2.64
C LYS A 48 -19.11 -10.64 -1.31
N SER A 49 -20.04 -9.98 -0.61
CA SER A 49 -20.66 -10.49 0.59
C SER A 49 -21.44 -11.78 0.26
N PHE A 50 -21.68 -12.63 1.25
CA PHE A 50 -22.54 -13.82 1.05
C PHE A 50 -24.02 -13.54 1.35
N ASP A 51 -24.31 -12.39 1.95
CA ASP A 51 -25.64 -11.82 2.14
C ASP A 51 -25.85 -10.61 1.21
N MET A 52 -27.05 -10.52 0.63
CA MET A 52 -27.41 -9.54 -0.42
C MET A 52 -27.96 -8.25 0.20
N THR A 53 -27.19 -7.66 1.11
CA THR A 53 -27.67 -6.66 2.05
C THR A 53 -27.25 -5.26 1.64
N PHE A 54 -28.22 -4.34 1.66
CA PHE A 54 -28.04 -2.96 1.22
C PHE A 54 -27.17 -2.20 2.21
N GLY A 55 -26.17 -1.48 1.71
CA GLY A 55 -25.31 -0.61 2.53
C GLY A 55 -24.23 -1.33 3.34
N ASP A 56 -23.93 -2.59 3.01
CA ASP A 56 -22.88 -3.37 3.68
C ASP A 56 -21.46 -2.85 3.41
N ARG A 57 -21.26 -2.20 2.24
CA ARG A 57 -20.03 -1.50 1.86
C ARG A 57 -18.78 -2.40 1.94
N LEU A 58 -18.87 -3.62 1.42
CA LEU A 58 -17.71 -4.50 1.31
C LEU A 58 -16.60 -3.82 0.51
N GLY A 59 -15.35 -3.95 1.00
CA GLY A 59 -14.19 -3.33 0.36
C GLY A 59 -13.89 -1.92 0.87
N ASP A 60 -14.58 -1.44 1.91
CA ASP A 60 -14.23 -0.19 2.59
C ASP A 60 -12.74 -0.18 3.00
N PRO A 61 -12.21 -1.21 3.71
CA PRO A 61 -10.79 -1.52 3.68
C PRO A 61 -10.48 -2.89 3.04
N VAL A 62 -9.31 -2.97 2.42
CA VAL A 62 -8.69 -4.22 1.97
C VAL A 62 -7.28 -4.33 2.54
N ALA A 63 -6.85 -5.55 2.90
CA ALA A 63 -5.49 -5.82 3.34
C ALA A 63 -4.97 -7.09 2.66
N LEU A 64 -3.71 -7.05 2.21
CA LEU A 64 -3.04 -8.17 1.56
C LEU A 64 -1.75 -8.52 2.30
N SER A 65 -1.50 -9.82 2.46
CA SER A 65 -0.21 -10.35 2.84
C SER A 65 0.00 -11.68 2.14
N GLU A 66 1.05 -11.76 1.33
CA GLU A 66 1.36 -12.92 0.49
C GLU A 66 0.12 -13.36 -0.30
N ASP A 67 -0.35 -14.59 -0.06
CA ASP A 67 -1.51 -15.23 -0.69
C ASP A 67 -2.80 -15.09 0.13
N THR A 68 -2.84 -14.17 1.10
CA THR A 68 -4.02 -13.93 1.96
C THR A 68 -4.57 -12.52 1.75
N LEU A 69 -5.89 -12.44 1.55
CA LEU A 69 -6.66 -11.21 1.42
C LEU A 69 -7.66 -11.14 2.56
N ALA A 70 -7.71 -9.99 3.25
CA ALA A 70 -8.78 -9.62 4.15
C ALA A 70 -9.56 -8.45 3.56
N VAL A 71 -10.89 -8.50 3.64
CA VAL A 71 -11.80 -7.47 3.13
C VAL A 71 -12.79 -7.09 4.24
N GLY A 72 -12.85 -5.80 4.57
CA GLY A 72 -13.75 -5.29 5.61
C GLY A 72 -15.14 -4.99 5.06
N ILE A 73 -16.14 -5.11 5.93
CA ILE A 73 -17.56 -4.88 5.63
C ILE A 73 -18.14 -4.13 6.83
N THR A 74 -18.04 -2.81 6.83
CA THR A 74 -18.44 -1.97 7.98
C THR A 74 -19.95 -1.97 8.19
N GLY A 75 -20.73 -2.12 7.12
CA GLY A 75 -22.19 -2.12 7.16
C GLY A 75 -22.81 -3.46 7.55
N GLU A 76 -22.02 -4.54 7.63
CA GLU A 76 -22.53 -5.88 7.92
C GLU A 76 -23.35 -5.89 9.22
N GLY A 77 -24.55 -6.46 9.13
CA GLY A 77 -25.62 -6.24 10.10
C GLY A 77 -25.98 -7.42 10.98
N SER A 78 -25.31 -8.56 10.88
CA SER A 78 -25.75 -9.77 11.60
C SER A 78 -25.35 -9.76 13.06
N CYS A 79 -26.02 -10.55 13.90
CA CYS A 79 -25.60 -10.73 15.29
C CYS A 79 -24.64 -11.93 15.50
N ALA A 80 -24.06 -12.48 14.42
CA ALA A 80 -23.08 -13.55 14.52
C ALA A 80 -21.78 -13.08 15.19
N ASN A 81 -21.14 -13.95 15.97
CA ASN A 81 -19.91 -13.63 16.70
C ASN A 81 -18.78 -14.62 16.43
N GLY A 82 -17.55 -14.17 16.67
CA GLY A 82 -16.35 -14.98 16.51
C GLY A 82 -16.02 -15.31 15.05
N VAL A 83 -15.46 -16.50 14.81
CA VAL A 83 -15.02 -16.92 13.46
C VAL A 83 -15.90 -18.06 12.96
N SER A 84 -16.36 -17.97 11.72
CA SER A 84 -17.17 -19.00 11.06
C SER A 84 -16.74 -19.18 9.60
N THR A 85 -17.06 -20.33 9.02
CA THR A 85 -16.93 -20.61 7.58
C THR A 85 -18.27 -20.50 6.84
N THR A 86 -19.33 -20.15 7.56
CA THR A 86 -20.65 -19.86 7.03
C THR A 86 -21.02 -18.45 7.49
N PRO A 87 -20.94 -17.45 6.60
CA PRO A 87 -21.42 -16.10 6.89
C PRO A 87 -22.89 -16.12 7.33
N ALA A 88 -23.22 -15.27 8.29
CA ALA A 88 -24.61 -15.07 8.68
C ALA A 88 -25.35 -14.24 7.62
N THR A 89 -26.67 -14.25 7.69
CA THR A 89 -27.54 -13.55 6.73
C THR A 89 -28.65 -12.78 7.42
N ASP A 90 -28.60 -12.66 8.75
CA ASP A 90 -29.52 -11.83 9.52
C ASP A 90 -28.99 -10.39 9.61
N ASN A 91 -29.86 -9.43 9.89
CA ASN A 91 -29.50 -8.00 9.98
C ASN A 91 -30.00 -7.37 11.29
N PHE A 92 -29.87 -8.07 12.41
CA PHE A 92 -30.42 -7.61 13.69
C PHE A 92 -29.46 -6.72 14.50
N CYS A 93 -28.18 -6.66 14.12
CA CYS A 93 -27.11 -5.87 14.75
C CYS A 93 -26.47 -4.91 13.71
N PRO A 94 -27.18 -3.84 13.29
CA PRO A 94 -26.77 -2.99 12.18
C PRO A 94 -25.38 -2.37 12.38
N SER A 95 -24.56 -2.40 11.31
CA SER A 95 -23.19 -1.88 11.29
C SER A 95 -22.33 -2.40 12.44
N SER A 96 -22.61 -3.63 12.91
CA SER A 96 -21.73 -4.31 13.84
C SER A 96 -20.44 -4.77 13.14
N GLY A 97 -20.52 -4.98 11.83
CA GLY A 97 -19.40 -5.10 10.92
C GLY A 97 -18.78 -6.49 10.90
N ALA A 98 -17.98 -6.76 9.86
CA ALA A 98 -17.29 -8.01 9.63
C ALA A 98 -15.98 -7.83 8.85
N ALA A 99 -15.17 -8.88 8.85
CA ALA A 99 -14.08 -9.05 7.89
C ALA A 99 -14.16 -10.44 7.24
N TYR A 100 -13.98 -10.50 5.92
CA TYR A 100 -13.88 -11.77 5.19
C TYR A 100 -12.41 -12.04 4.85
N VAL A 101 -12.00 -13.30 4.97
CA VAL A 101 -10.66 -13.75 4.64
C VAL A 101 -10.70 -14.73 3.48
N TYR A 102 -9.82 -14.51 2.52
CA TYR A 102 -9.63 -15.33 1.33
C TYR A 102 -8.18 -15.77 1.21
N THR A 103 -7.97 -16.97 0.67
CA THR A 103 -6.64 -17.49 0.36
C THR A 103 -6.49 -17.83 -1.11
N ARG A 104 -5.30 -17.60 -1.64
CA ARG A 104 -4.95 -17.87 -3.03
C ARG A 104 -4.22 -19.20 -3.17
N SER A 105 -4.59 -19.96 -4.21
CA SER A 105 -3.86 -21.15 -4.67
C SER A 105 -3.72 -21.09 -6.18
N GLY A 106 -2.50 -20.84 -6.66
CA GLY A 106 -2.26 -20.50 -8.07
C GLY A 106 -2.85 -19.12 -8.38
N THR A 107 -3.85 -19.06 -9.26
CA THR A 107 -4.61 -17.83 -9.60
C THR A 107 -6.03 -17.83 -9.03
N THR A 108 -6.37 -18.84 -8.22
CA THR A 108 -7.73 -19.01 -7.69
C THR A 108 -7.78 -18.53 -6.25
N TRP A 109 -8.72 -17.64 -5.97
CA TRP A 109 -9.04 -17.19 -4.62
C TRP A 109 -10.23 -17.98 -4.06
N ALA A 110 -10.11 -18.43 -2.81
CA ALA A 110 -11.14 -19.18 -2.12
C ALA A 110 -11.45 -18.52 -0.78
N PHE A 111 -12.73 -18.48 -0.44
CA PHE A 111 -13.19 -18.03 0.88
C PHE A 111 -12.67 -18.97 1.97
N GLU A 112 -12.03 -18.39 2.98
CA GLU A 112 -11.43 -19.13 4.10
C GLU A 112 -12.19 -18.87 5.40
N ALA A 113 -12.53 -17.62 5.72
CA ALA A 113 -13.20 -17.29 6.97
C ALA A 113 -14.06 -16.03 6.90
N TYR A 114 -15.10 -16.03 7.74
CA TYR A 114 -15.89 -14.88 8.14
C TYR A 114 -15.58 -14.57 9.59
N VAL A 115 -15.08 -13.35 9.83
CA VAL A 115 -14.53 -12.90 11.10
C VAL A 115 -15.41 -11.80 11.65
N LYS A 116 -15.89 -11.99 12.88
CA LYS A 116 -16.72 -11.09 13.67
C LYS A 116 -16.08 -10.87 15.04
N ALA A 117 -16.37 -9.72 15.65
CA ALA A 117 -16.06 -9.50 17.06
C ALA A 117 -16.66 -10.63 17.93
N PRO A 118 -15.98 -11.10 18.99
CA PRO A 118 -16.58 -12.05 19.94
C PRO A 118 -17.75 -11.44 20.74
N SER A 119 -17.74 -10.12 20.91
CA SER A 119 -18.79 -9.30 21.51
C SER A 119 -19.34 -8.36 20.43
N VAL A 120 -20.58 -8.58 20.01
CA VAL A 120 -21.18 -7.86 18.89
C VAL A 120 -22.16 -6.84 19.45
N SER A 121 -22.00 -5.58 19.08
CA SER A 121 -22.96 -4.52 19.33
C SER A 121 -23.21 -3.70 18.06
N ASN A 122 -24.32 -2.98 18.06
CA ASN A 122 -24.71 -2.12 16.95
C ASN A 122 -23.67 -1.01 16.78
N SER A 123 -23.33 -0.68 15.54
CA SER A 123 -22.45 0.45 15.23
C SER A 123 -21.05 0.38 15.85
N ASP A 124 -20.58 -0.81 16.21
CA ASP A 124 -19.17 -1.02 16.61
C ASP A 124 -18.20 -0.82 15.43
N LEU A 125 -18.70 -0.90 14.19
CA LEU A 125 -17.93 -0.73 12.95
C LEU A 125 -16.74 -1.71 12.86
N PHE A 126 -16.92 -2.97 13.27
CA PHE A 126 -15.88 -3.97 13.11
C PHE A 126 -15.52 -4.13 11.62
N GLY A 127 -14.23 -4.00 11.27
CA GLY A 127 -13.80 -3.97 9.88
C GLY A 127 -13.66 -2.56 9.30
N ASP A 128 -13.67 -1.52 10.14
CA ASP A 128 -13.37 -0.13 9.74
C ASP A 128 -11.91 0.03 9.30
N SER A 129 -10.98 -0.72 9.92
CA SER A 129 -9.59 -0.83 9.48
C SER A 129 -9.10 -2.27 9.54
N LEU A 130 -8.14 -2.62 8.67
CA LEU A 130 -7.53 -3.93 8.60
C LEU A 130 -6.01 -3.83 8.53
N ALA A 131 -5.32 -4.68 9.29
CA ALA A 131 -3.88 -4.91 9.13
C ALA A 131 -3.58 -6.40 9.11
N LEU A 132 -2.84 -6.85 8.10
CA LEU A 132 -2.56 -8.27 7.86
C LEU A 132 -1.06 -8.47 7.67
N SER A 133 -0.47 -9.41 8.41
CA SER A 133 0.93 -9.80 8.29
C SER A 133 1.04 -11.30 8.51
N GLY A 134 1.26 -12.03 7.42
CA GLY A 134 1.27 -13.50 7.40
C GLY A 134 -0.03 -14.08 7.97
N ASP A 135 0.09 -14.81 9.07
CA ASP A 135 -1.02 -15.50 9.75
C ASP A 135 -1.67 -14.66 10.87
N THR A 136 -1.42 -13.35 10.95
CA THR A 136 -2.05 -12.47 11.94
C THR A 136 -2.86 -11.38 11.25
N LEU A 137 -4.15 -11.32 11.58
CA LEU A 137 -5.10 -10.31 11.13
C LEU A 137 -5.51 -9.45 12.33
N VAL A 138 -5.45 -8.15 12.17
CA VAL A 138 -6.00 -7.17 13.10
C VAL A 138 -7.16 -6.46 12.44
N VAL A 139 -8.27 -6.37 13.16
CA VAL A 139 -9.49 -5.72 12.71
C VAL A 139 -9.85 -4.61 13.69
N GLY A 140 -9.90 -3.37 13.19
CA GLY A 140 -10.34 -2.21 13.95
C GLY A 140 -11.87 -2.14 14.05
N ALA A 141 -12.34 -1.61 15.17
CA ALA A 141 -13.74 -1.33 15.45
C ALA A 141 -13.80 0.02 16.18
N SER A 142 -13.69 1.11 15.42
CA SER A 142 -13.58 2.47 15.95
C SER A 142 -14.85 2.91 16.71
N GLY A 143 -15.98 2.27 16.44
CA GLY A 143 -17.26 2.49 17.10
C GLY A 143 -17.48 1.65 18.36
N GLU A 144 -16.54 0.82 18.81
CA GLU A 144 -16.75 -0.02 19.99
C GLU A 144 -16.96 0.83 21.26
N ASP A 145 -18.01 0.49 22.02
CA ASP A 145 -18.59 1.39 23.01
C ASP A 145 -18.23 1.06 24.49
N SER A 146 -17.25 0.20 24.78
CA SER A 146 -16.96 -0.18 26.17
C SER A 146 -15.92 0.69 26.87
N CYS A 147 -16.06 0.84 28.20
CA CYS A 147 -15.05 1.46 29.09
C CYS A 147 -13.90 0.50 29.45
N SER A 148 -13.78 -0.66 28.77
CA SER A 148 -12.65 -1.55 29.01
C SER A 148 -11.33 -0.88 28.63
N TRP A 149 -10.19 -1.37 29.09
CA TRP A 149 -8.90 -0.74 28.79
C TRP A 149 -7.77 -1.77 28.75
N GLY A 150 -6.70 -1.41 28.04
CA GLY A 150 -5.55 -2.29 27.87
C GLY A 150 -5.85 -3.52 27.00
N VAL A 151 -5.13 -4.62 27.24
CA VAL A 151 -5.22 -5.84 26.44
C VAL A 151 -5.91 -6.95 27.25
N SER A 152 -6.88 -7.63 26.64
CA SER A 152 -7.63 -8.73 27.22
C SER A 152 -7.81 -9.87 26.22
N THR A 153 -8.01 -11.10 26.68
CA THR A 153 -8.42 -12.25 25.84
C THR A 153 -9.94 -12.46 25.86
N THR A 154 -10.68 -11.53 26.47
CA THR A 154 -12.15 -11.53 26.52
C THR A 154 -12.60 -10.11 26.19
N ALA A 155 -13.35 -9.98 25.11
CA ALA A 155 -13.92 -8.69 24.71
C ALA A 155 -15.03 -8.27 25.68
N ALA A 156 -15.16 -6.97 25.92
CA ALA A 156 -16.17 -6.42 26.81
C ALA A 156 -17.56 -6.51 26.18
N THR A 157 -18.61 -6.45 27.00
CA THR A 157 -20.00 -6.55 26.53
C THR A 157 -20.86 -5.37 27.00
N ASP A 158 -20.24 -4.32 27.54
CA ASP A 158 -20.92 -3.11 27.97
C ASP A 158 -20.72 -1.99 26.94
N ASN A 159 -21.67 -1.05 26.90
CA ASN A 159 -21.64 0.09 26.00
C ASN A 159 -21.56 1.39 26.82
N SER A 160 -20.64 1.46 27.79
CA SER A 160 -20.56 2.57 28.75
C SER A 160 -19.64 3.73 28.34
N CYS A 161 -18.89 3.60 27.23
CA CYS A 161 -17.97 4.58 26.66
C CYS A 161 -18.16 4.70 25.13
N PRO A 162 -19.17 5.45 24.66
CA PRO A 162 -19.50 5.47 23.24
C PRO A 162 -18.32 5.90 22.34
N GLY A 163 -18.05 5.15 21.28
CA GLY A 163 -17.01 5.42 20.28
C GLY A 163 -15.59 5.43 20.85
N ALA A 164 -15.34 4.72 21.95
CA ALA A 164 -14.00 4.64 22.52
C ALA A 164 -13.07 3.75 21.68
N GLY A 165 -13.66 2.77 20.98
CA GLY A 165 -13.02 1.97 19.94
C GLY A 165 -12.17 0.83 20.47
N ALA A 166 -11.92 -0.17 19.61
CA ALA A 166 -11.08 -1.33 19.91
C ALA A 166 -10.37 -1.86 18.65
N ALA A 167 -9.35 -2.70 18.85
CA ALA A 167 -8.77 -3.54 17.82
C ALA A 167 -8.79 -5.01 18.26
N TYR A 168 -9.12 -5.90 17.35
CA TYR A 168 -9.24 -7.34 17.59
C TYR A 168 -8.19 -8.09 16.79
N VAL A 169 -7.42 -8.95 17.46
CA VAL A 169 -6.36 -9.75 16.86
C VAL A 169 -6.85 -11.17 16.66
N TYR A 170 -6.69 -11.69 15.45
CA TYR A 170 -6.96 -13.07 15.07
C TYR A 170 -5.69 -13.69 14.50
N THR A 171 -5.49 -14.98 14.77
CA THR A 171 -4.38 -15.75 14.23
C THR A 171 -4.85 -16.98 13.48
N ARG A 172 -4.11 -17.32 12.43
CA ARG A 172 -4.34 -18.49 11.59
C ARG A 172 -3.42 -19.64 11.98
N SER A 173 -3.99 -20.84 12.05
CA SER A 173 -3.24 -22.11 12.13
C SER A 173 -3.82 -23.10 11.14
N GLY A 174 -3.05 -23.43 10.11
CA GLY A 174 -3.59 -24.12 8.93
C GLY A 174 -4.58 -23.23 8.21
N THR A 175 -5.85 -23.62 8.17
CA THR A 175 -6.95 -22.82 7.58
C THR A 175 -7.90 -22.24 8.63
N THR A 176 -7.56 -22.38 9.91
CA THR A 176 -8.45 -21.99 11.02
C THR A 176 -7.98 -20.67 11.60
N TRP A 177 -8.82 -19.66 11.51
CA TRP A 177 -8.65 -18.38 12.20
C TRP A 177 -9.25 -18.45 13.61
N THR A 178 -8.53 -17.94 14.60
CA THR A 178 -8.97 -17.90 16.00
C THR A 178 -8.75 -16.53 16.60
N PHE A 179 -9.73 -16.04 17.36
CA PHE A 179 -9.59 -14.84 18.16
C PHE A 179 -8.48 -15.02 19.22
N GLU A 180 -7.59 -14.05 19.31
CA GLU A 180 -6.43 -14.08 20.20
C GLU A 180 -6.48 -13.00 21.26
N ALA A 181 -6.74 -11.75 20.85
CA ALA A 181 -6.66 -10.61 21.74
C ALA A 181 -7.65 -9.50 21.37
N TYR A 182 -8.16 -8.84 22.40
CA TYR A 182 -8.92 -7.60 22.35
C TYR A 182 -8.02 -6.51 22.91
N VAL A 183 -7.69 -5.53 22.08
CA VAL A 183 -6.71 -4.48 22.34
C VAL A 183 -7.44 -3.15 22.40
N LYS A 184 -7.29 -2.44 23.52
CA LYS A 184 -7.76 -1.07 23.71
C LYS A 184 -6.65 -0.18 24.23
N ALA A 185 -6.84 1.13 24.06
CA ALA A 185 -6.03 2.14 24.74
C ALA A 185 -6.03 1.89 26.26
N PRO A 186 -4.89 2.06 26.96
CA PRO A 186 -4.84 2.05 28.42
C PRO A 186 -5.60 3.24 29.05
N SER A 187 -5.89 4.27 28.26
CA SER A 187 -6.54 5.52 28.63
C SER A 187 -7.86 5.72 27.86
N THR A 188 -8.70 4.69 27.83
CA THR A 188 -9.94 4.68 27.05
C THR A 188 -10.89 5.79 27.48
N SER A 189 -11.30 6.64 26.53
CA SER A 189 -12.34 7.67 26.70
C SER A 189 -13.34 7.65 25.55
N ALA A 190 -14.54 8.20 25.79
CA ALA A 190 -15.59 8.25 24.79
C ALA A 190 -15.18 9.14 23.61
N GLY A 191 -15.36 8.64 22.39
CA GLY A 191 -15.01 9.35 21.16
C GLY A 191 -13.54 9.26 20.73
N ASP A 192 -12.68 8.54 21.47
CA ASP A 192 -11.26 8.38 21.12
C ASP A 192 -11.06 7.66 19.77
N ARG A 193 -12.03 6.82 19.37
CA ARG A 193 -12.02 6.04 18.12
C ARG A 193 -10.77 5.16 17.94
N PHE A 194 -10.32 4.52 19.01
CA PHE A 194 -9.21 3.56 18.92
C PHE A 194 -9.54 2.46 17.91
N GLY A 195 -8.64 2.18 16.97
CA GLY A 195 -8.91 1.23 15.88
C GLY A 195 -9.41 1.86 14.58
N GLU A 196 -9.53 3.19 14.51
CA GLU A 196 -9.79 3.95 13.27
C GLU A 196 -8.73 3.63 12.20
N SER A 197 -7.48 3.42 12.60
CA SER A 197 -6.41 2.97 11.71
C SER A 197 -5.54 1.92 12.38
N ALA A 198 -5.00 0.99 11.59
CA ALA A 198 -4.14 -0.07 12.10
C ALA A 198 -3.04 -0.42 11.09
N ALA A 199 -1.85 -0.77 11.60
CA ALA A 199 -0.76 -1.31 10.81
C ALA A 199 -0.04 -2.43 11.60
N LEU A 200 0.42 -3.46 10.89
CA LEU A 200 1.04 -4.63 11.49
C LEU A 200 2.29 -5.02 10.70
N SER A 201 3.39 -5.24 11.41
CA SER A 201 4.65 -5.74 10.85
C SER A 201 5.21 -6.81 11.78
N GLY A 202 4.95 -8.08 11.46
CA GLY A 202 5.29 -9.20 12.33
C GLY A 202 4.63 -9.06 13.71
N ASP A 203 5.44 -8.99 14.76
CA ASP A 203 4.98 -8.91 16.16
C ASP A 203 4.75 -7.47 16.66
N THR A 204 4.76 -6.47 15.79
CA THR A 204 4.52 -5.06 16.16
C THR A 204 3.23 -4.57 15.54
N LEU A 205 2.26 -4.22 16.39
CA LEU A 205 0.96 -3.67 16.04
C LEU A 205 0.95 -2.18 16.39
N VAL A 206 0.48 -1.36 15.45
CA VAL A 206 0.23 0.06 15.63
C VAL A 206 -1.26 0.29 15.45
N VAL A 207 -1.87 1.02 16.39
CA VAL A 207 -3.29 1.39 16.32
C VAL A 207 -3.43 2.90 16.52
N GLY A 208 -4.16 3.55 15.61
CA GLY A 208 -4.53 4.96 15.71
C GLY A 208 -5.84 5.17 16.47
N ALA A 209 -5.90 6.31 17.16
CA ALA A 209 -7.08 6.83 17.83
C ALA A 209 -7.18 8.33 17.50
N GLY A 210 -7.79 8.68 16.37
CA GLY A 210 -7.81 10.07 15.88
C GLY A 210 -8.65 11.01 16.75
N GLY A 211 -9.53 10.46 17.59
CA GLY A 211 -10.34 11.23 18.54
C GLY A 211 -9.69 11.51 19.88
N GLU A 212 -8.54 10.89 20.20
CA GLU A 212 -7.88 11.10 21.49
C GLU A 212 -7.59 12.58 21.74
N ASP A 213 -7.92 13.06 22.93
CA ASP A 213 -8.08 14.48 23.21
C ASP A 213 -7.15 15.00 24.31
N SER A 214 -6.02 14.35 24.56
CA SER A 214 -5.03 14.86 25.52
C SER A 214 -4.04 15.84 24.88
N CYS A 215 -3.52 16.76 25.69
CA CYS A 215 -2.45 17.67 25.26
C CYS A 215 -1.03 17.06 25.40
N ALA A 216 -0.92 15.74 25.55
CA ALA A 216 0.38 15.09 25.63
C ALA A 216 1.19 15.28 24.34
N THR A 217 2.52 15.26 24.47
CA THR A 217 3.44 15.44 23.35
C THR A 217 4.55 14.41 23.37
N GLY A 218 5.10 14.12 22.19
CA GLY A 218 6.21 13.19 22.01
C GLY A 218 5.83 11.73 22.28
N VAL A 219 6.84 10.92 22.58
CA VAL A 219 6.68 9.48 22.81
C VAL A 219 6.79 9.19 24.30
N SER A 220 5.84 8.41 24.83
CA SER A 220 5.80 7.95 26.22
C SER A 220 5.48 6.45 26.27
N THR A 221 5.79 5.77 27.37
CA THR A 221 5.32 4.39 27.64
C THR A 221 4.04 4.37 28.48
N THR A 222 3.46 5.54 28.74
CA THR A 222 2.24 5.70 29.53
C THR A 222 1.36 6.73 28.84
N ALA A 223 0.14 6.32 28.54
CA ALA A 223 -0.85 7.19 27.90
C ALA A 223 -1.34 8.25 28.88
N ALA A 224 -1.60 9.45 28.37
CA ALA A 224 -2.24 10.50 29.14
C ALA A 224 -3.71 10.17 29.38
N THR A 225 -4.30 10.80 30.38
CA THR A 225 -5.69 10.53 30.83
C THR A 225 -6.51 11.80 30.93
N ASP A 226 -6.02 12.89 30.35
CA ASP A 226 -6.71 14.17 30.30
C ASP A 226 -7.32 14.37 28.92
N ASN A 227 -8.37 15.18 28.88
CA ASN A 227 -9.17 15.44 27.68
C ASN A 227 -9.14 16.94 27.35
N SER A 228 -7.94 17.53 27.36
CA SER A 228 -7.75 18.99 27.33
C SER A 228 -7.45 19.59 25.95
N CYS A 229 -7.23 18.77 24.92
CA CYS A 229 -6.94 19.13 23.54
C CYS A 229 -7.76 18.28 22.56
N GLY A 230 -9.00 18.69 22.25
CA GLY A 230 -9.91 17.96 21.35
C GLY A 230 -9.28 17.53 20.01
N GLU A 231 -9.49 16.26 19.64
CA GLU A 231 -9.03 15.65 18.38
C GLU A 231 -7.53 15.87 18.11
N ALA A 232 -6.72 15.85 19.17
CA ALA A 232 -5.27 15.91 19.04
C ALA A 232 -4.68 14.60 18.51
N GLY A 233 -5.42 13.49 18.65
CA GLY A 233 -5.13 12.16 18.15
C GLY A 233 -3.95 11.48 18.84
N ALA A 234 -3.91 10.16 18.83
CA ALA A 234 -2.81 9.38 19.38
C ALA A 234 -2.56 8.08 18.61
N VAL A 235 -1.33 7.61 18.65
CA VAL A 235 -0.95 6.28 18.16
C VAL A 235 -0.44 5.43 19.31
N TYR A 236 -0.86 4.16 19.34
CA TYR A 236 -0.45 3.20 20.34
C TYR A 236 0.28 2.04 19.66
N VAL A 237 1.50 1.77 20.11
CA VAL A 237 2.32 0.66 19.63
C VAL A 237 2.29 -0.46 20.64
N TYR A 238 1.87 -1.65 20.21
CA TYR A 238 1.87 -2.88 20.99
C TYR A 238 2.85 -3.88 20.38
N THR A 239 3.53 -4.62 21.24
CA THR A 239 4.40 -5.73 20.82
C THR A 239 3.90 -7.05 21.35
N ARG A 240 4.05 -8.09 20.53
CA ARG A 240 3.66 -9.46 20.83
C ARG A 240 4.83 -10.26 21.36
N SER A 241 4.57 -11.02 22.42
CA SER A 241 5.47 -12.06 22.93
C SER A 241 4.67 -13.34 23.18
N GLY A 242 4.82 -14.33 22.32
CA GLY A 242 3.94 -15.51 22.33
C GLY A 242 2.52 -15.15 21.90
N THR A 243 1.56 -15.15 22.82
CA THR A 243 0.16 -14.73 22.57
C THR A 243 -0.22 -13.48 23.36
N THR A 244 0.73 -12.84 24.05
CA THR A 244 0.46 -11.65 24.86
C THR A 244 0.92 -10.41 24.13
N TRP A 245 0.02 -9.43 24.02
CA TRP A 245 0.31 -8.10 23.51
C TRP A 245 0.49 -7.13 24.68
N ALA A 246 1.51 -6.28 24.61
CA ALA A 246 1.78 -5.27 25.63
C ALA A 246 2.08 -3.93 24.97
N LEU A 247 1.63 -2.83 25.59
CA LEU A 247 1.96 -1.49 25.13
C LEU A 247 3.47 -1.28 25.20
N GLU A 248 4.07 -0.98 24.06
CA GLU A 248 5.46 -0.54 23.94
C GLU A 248 5.57 0.99 23.94
N ALA A 249 4.66 1.68 23.23
CA ALA A 249 4.68 3.14 23.15
C ALA A 249 3.30 3.76 22.96
N TYR A 250 3.14 4.96 23.49
CA TYR A 250 2.09 5.93 23.21
C TYR A 250 2.77 7.12 22.52
N VAL A 251 2.36 7.39 21.28
CA VAL A 251 3.04 8.25 20.33
C VAL A 251 2.14 9.43 20.00
N LYS A 252 2.57 10.62 20.39
CA LYS A 252 1.95 11.90 20.11
C LYS A 252 2.89 12.76 19.27
N VAL A 253 2.30 13.75 18.61
CA VAL A 253 3.04 14.84 17.98
C VAL A 253 4.05 15.49 18.95
N PRO A 254 5.27 15.86 18.51
CA PRO A 254 6.29 16.50 19.35
C PRO A 254 5.90 17.87 19.95
N ALA A 255 4.85 18.50 19.42
CA ALA A 255 4.32 19.77 19.87
C ALA A 255 2.79 19.72 19.83
N VAL A 256 2.12 20.46 20.71
CA VAL A 256 0.65 20.46 20.79
C VAL A 256 0.05 21.02 19.50
N THR A 257 -0.72 20.20 18.80
CA THR A 257 -1.48 20.58 17.61
C THR A 257 -2.94 20.15 17.81
N ILE A 258 -3.86 21.11 17.94
CA ILE A 258 -5.28 20.85 18.20
C ILE A 258 -6.00 20.59 16.87
N GLY A 259 -6.88 19.58 16.83
CA GLY A 259 -7.73 19.29 15.68
C GLY A 259 -6.96 18.87 14.43
N SER A 260 -5.76 18.31 14.60
CA SER A 260 -4.88 17.97 13.48
C SER A 260 -5.17 16.62 12.84
N THR A 261 -6.21 15.92 13.33
CA THR A 261 -6.61 14.59 12.86
C THR A 261 -5.43 13.61 12.79
N TYR A 262 -4.49 13.78 13.74
CA TYR A 262 -3.33 12.92 13.87
C TYR A 262 -3.79 11.49 14.15
N ALA A 263 -3.09 10.50 13.60
CA ALA A 263 -3.45 9.08 13.69
C ALA A 263 -4.64 8.64 12.83
N HIS A 264 -5.15 9.51 11.94
CA HIS A 264 -6.14 9.10 10.95
C HIS A 264 -5.63 7.99 10.02
N ALA A 265 -4.34 8.05 9.66
CA ALA A 265 -3.69 6.98 8.89
C ALA A 265 -2.37 6.59 9.55
N VAL A 266 -2.06 5.30 9.58
CA VAL A 266 -0.79 4.78 10.09
C VAL A 266 -0.19 3.78 9.11
N ALA A 267 1.13 3.78 8.99
CA ALA A 267 1.88 2.78 8.24
C ALA A 267 3.09 2.34 9.05
N LEU A 268 3.45 1.05 8.94
CA LEU A 268 4.57 0.46 9.66
C LEU A 268 5.40 -0.41 8.71
N SER A 269 6.71 -0.21 8.72
CA SER A 269 7.65 -1.10 8.03
C SER A 269 8.82 -1.41 8.96
N GLY A 270 8.76 -2.55 9.64
CA GLY A 270 9.76 -2.93 10.64
C GLY A 270 9.82 -1.92 11.79
N ASP A 271 10.92 -1.16 11.84
CA ASP A 271 11.21 -0.18 12.89
C ASP A 271 10.87 1.27 12.49
N ILE A 272 10.17 1.49 11.37
CA ILE A 272 9.75 2.83 10.91
C ILE A 272 8.22 2.90 10.93
N LEU A 273 7.71 3.90 11.65
CA LEU A 273 6.29 4.24 11.74
C LEU A 273 6.05 5.59 11.07
N SER A 274 5.06 5.68 10.20
CA SER A 274 4.53 6.94 9.67
C SER A 274 3.10 7.15 10.14
N VAL A 275 2.77 8.37 10.52
CA VAL A 275 1.45 8.77 11.01
C VAL A 275 0.96 9.97 10.23
N GLY A 276 -0.21 9.85 9.60
CA GLY A 276 -0.90 10.91 8.88
C GLY A 276 -1.67 11.84 9.82
N ALA A 277 -1.72 13.12 9.45
CA ALA A 277 -2.45 14.18 10.14
C ALA A 277 -2.92 15.20 9.11
N TYR A 278 -4.00 14.89 8.40
CA TYR A 278 -4.45 15.71 7.27
C TYR A 278 -4.98 17.09 7.70
N GLY A 279 -5.39 17.25 8.96
CA GLY A 279 -5.88 18.51 9.54
C GLY A 279 -4.76 19.38 10.14
N GLU A 280 -3.50 19.09 9.84
CA GLU A 280 -2.39 19.96 10.27
C GLU A 280 -2.44 21.29 9.51
N ASP A 281 -2.39 22.41 10.27
CA ASP A 281 -2.83 23.73 9.79
C ASP A 281 -1.68 24.71 9.45
N SER A 282 -0.43 24.28 9.32
CA SER A 282 0.68 25.21 9.06
C SER A 282 1.10 25.25 7.59
N CYS A 283 1.59 26.41 7.14
CA CYS A 283 2.23 26.57 5.82
C CYS A 283 3.72 26.15 5.81
N ALA A 284 4.18 25.36 6.80
CA ALA A 284 5.53 24.79 6.73
C ALA A 284 5.64 23.89 5.48
N SER A 285 6.81 23.78 4.86
CA SER A 285 6.95 23.00 3.62
C SER A 285 8.17 22.09 3.64
N GLY A 286 8.09 21.01 2.87
CA GLY A 286 9.13 19.99 2.80
C GLY A 286 9.29 19.21 4.09
N VAL A 287 10.52 18.75 4.36
CA VAL A 287 10.83 17.90 5.52
C VAL A 287 11.61 18.70 6.56
N SER A 288 11.18 18.60 7.82
CA SER A 288 11.79 19.26 8.97
C SER A 288 11.85 18.32 10.18
N THR A 289 12.72 18.61 11.13
CA THR A 289 12.74 17.96 12.47
C THR A 289 12.09 18.84 13.54
N VAL A 290 11.53 19.99 13.14
CA VAL A 290 10.82 20.92 14.00
C VAL A 290 9.40 21.04 13.47
N VAL A 291 8.43 20.71 14.33
CA VAL A 291 7.00 20.77 14.05
C VAL A 291 6.55 22.22 14.13
N ALA A 292 5.86 22.70 13.10
CA ALA A 292 5.22 24.01 13.13
C ALA A 292 3.92 23.95 13.95
N THR A 293 3.60 25.05 14.63
CA THR A 293 2.44 25.12 15.54
C THR A 293 1.53 26.30 15.23
N ASP A 294 1.82 27.05 14.17
CA ASP A 294 0.92 28.07 13.67
C ASP A 294 -0.23 27.43 12.89
N ARG A 295 -1.26 28.23 12.60
CA ARG A 295 -2.46 27.80 11.86
C ARG A 295 -2.62 28.59 10.57
N SER A 296 -1.52 28.83 9.86
CA SER A 296 -1.49 29.73 8.70
C SER A 296 -2.06 29.13 7.41
N CYS A 297 -2.15 27.80 7.28
CA CYS A 297 -2.71 27.07 6.13
C CYS A 297 -3.60 25.93 6.63
N PHE A 298 -4.90 26.17 6.78
CA PHE A 298 -5.85 25.17 7.27
C PHE A 298 -5.83 23.90 6.42
N ASP A 299 -5.88 22.74 7.08
CA ASP A 299 -5.98 21.41 6.43
C ASP A 299 -4.93 21.18 5.33
N ALA A 300 -3.75 21.82 5.45
CA ALA A 300 -2.63 21.60 4.53
C ALA A 300 -2.03 20.21 4.75
N GLY A 301 -2.09 19.71 5.99
CA GLY A 301 -1.79 18.35 6.36
C GLY A 301 -0.31 18.02 6.49
N ALA A 302 0.00 16.94 7.20
CA ALA A 302 1.36 16.47 7.45
C ALA A 302 1.43 14.94 7.64
N ALA A 303 2.64 14.41 7.52
CA ALA A 303 2.98 13.08 7.99
C ALA A 303 4.14 13.15 9.00
N TYR A 304 4.10 12.31 10.02
CA TYR A 304 5.10 12.26 11.09
C TYR A 304 5.78 10.89 11.07
N VAL A 305 7.11 10.88 11.05
CA VAL A 305 7.92 9.67 11.04
C VAL A 305 8.57 9.47 12.39
N TYR A 306 8.44 8.25 12.92
CA TYR A 306 9.09 7.79 14.14
C TYR A 306 9.90 6.54 13.83
N THR A 307 11.03 6.37 14.51
CA THR A 307 11.88 5.19 14.38
C THR A 307 12.12 4.50 15.70
N ARG A 308 12.19 3.17 15.66
CA ARG A 308 12.43 2.30 16.83
C ARG A 308 13.90 1.89 16.89
N SER A 309 14.48 1.97 18.08
CA SER A 309 15.76 1.36 18.42
C SER A 309 15.62 0.59 19.73
N GLY A 310 15.71 -0.74 19.67
CA GLY A 310 15.34 -1.60 20.80
C GLY A 310 13.83 -1.49 21.04
N THR A 311 13.43 -0.99 22.21
CA THR A 311 12.02 -0.74 22.55
C THR A 311 11.67 0.76 22.59
N THR A 312 12.59 1.63 22.16
CA THR A 312 12.41 3.08 22.23
C THR A 312 12.05 3.62 20.86
N TRP A 313 10.86 4.21 20.76
CA TRP A 313 10.41 4.97 19.61
C TRP A 313 10.81 6.43 19.76
N THR A 314 11.32 7.04 18.69
CA THR A 314 11.76 8.44 18.66
C THR A 314 11.22 9.15 17.43
N PHE A 315 10.77 10.39 17.61
CA PHE A 315 10.41 11.25 16.49
C PHE A 315 11.63 11.54 15.61
N GLU A 316 11.48 11.35 14.31
CA GLU A 316 12.56 11.52 13.34
C GLU A 316 12.28 12.66 12.36
N ALA A 317 11.07 12.74 11.80
CA ALA A 317 10.76 13.72 10.77
C ALA A 317 9.30 14.17 10.77
N TYR A 318 9.10 15.43 10.45
CA TYR A 318 7.84 16.07 10.09
C TYR A 318 7.89 16.34 8.59
N VAL A 319 7.02 15.67 7.85
CA VAL A 319 7.00 15.62 6.39
C VAL A 319 5.77 16.36 5.91
N LYS A 320 5.97 17.36 5.06
CA LYS A 320 4.91 18.09 4.35
C LYS A 320 5.19 18.13 2.87
N ALA A 321 4.15 18.40 2.08
CA ALA A 321 4.30 18.71 0.67
C ALA A 321 5.35 19.83 0.47
N PRO A 322 6.12 19.82 -0.63
CA PRO A 322 7.05 20.91 -0.96
C PRO A 322 6.34 22.23 -1.29
N SER A 323 5.10 22.13 -1.76
CA SER A 323 4.16 23.19 -2.09
C SER A 323 2.93 23.00 -1.23
N THR A 324 2.81 23.76 -0.15
CA THR A 324 1.71 23.60 0.80
C THR A 324 0.62 24.60 0.56
N THR A 325 -0.54 24.11 0.15
CA THR A 325 -1.74 24.87 -0.09
C THR A 325 -2.83 24.46 0.91
N PRO A 326 -3.67 25.42 1.38
CA PRO A 326 -4.74 25.09 2.31
C PRO A 326 -5.75 24.12 1.69
N GLY A 327 -6.13 23.09 2.44
CA GLY A 327 -7.15 22.12 2.03
C GLY A 327 -6.65 20.96 1.15
N ASP A 328 -5.35 20.84 0.90
CA ASP A 328 -4.75 19.73 0.13
C ASP A 328 -4.86 18.37 0.82
N LEU A 329 -5.05 18.35 2.15
CA LEU A 329 -5.19 17.15 2.97
C LEU A 329 -3.99 16.19 2.87
N PHE A 330 -2.76 16.72 2.77
CA PHE A 330 -1.55 15.89 2.78
C PHE A 330 -1.49 15.02 4.05
N GLY A 331 -1.21 13.74 3.92
CA GLY A 331 -1.21 12.82 5.06
C GLY A 331 -2.57 12.19 5.35
N HIS A 332 -3.57 12.39 4.46
CA HIS A 332 -4.83 11.63 4.52
C HIS A 332 -4.58 10.13 4.42
N SER A 333 -3.64 9.70 3.56
CA SER A 333 -3.18 8.32 3.48
C SER A 333 -1.66 8.26 3.53
N VAL A 334 -1.11 7.21 4.15
CA VAL A 334 0.33 6.96 4.24
C VAL A 334 0.63 5.48 3.99
N ALA A 335 1.73 5.18 3.32
CA ALA A 335 2.22 3.82 3.13
C ALA A 335 3.76 3.77 3.23
N LEU A 336 4.30 2.72 3.86
CA LEU A 336 5.73 2.53 4.04
C LEU A 336 6.20 1.21 3.44
N SER A 337 7.37 1.24 2.79
CA SER A 337 8.11 0.05 2.41
C SER A 337 9.60 0.29 2.60
N GLY A 338 10.15 -0.28 3.66
CA GLY A 338 11.52 0.01 4.11
C GLY A 338 11.73 1.50 4.32
N ASP A 339 12.75 2.05 3.65
CA ASP A 339 13.13 3.47 3.69
C ASP A 339 12.35 4.35 2.67
N THR A 340 11.24 3.87 2.12
CA THR A 340 10.38 4.64 1.19
C THR A 340 9.00 4.90 1.81
N LEU A 341 8.56 6.15 1.80
CA LEU A 341 7.27 6.62 2.31
C LEU A 341 6.46 7.22 1.16
N ALA A 342 5.23 6.74 0.97
CA ALA A 342 4.23 7.38 0.12
C ALA A 342 3.20 8.11 0.99
N VAL A 343 2.79 9.31 0.57
CA VAL A 343 1.78 10.12 1.26
C VAL A 343 0.78 10.66 0.26
N GLY A 344 -0.51 10.50 0.53
CA GLY A 344 -1.60 11.03 -0.28
C GLY A 344 -2.03 12.44 0.16
N GLY A 345 -2.35 13.29 -0.80
CA GLY A 345 -3.00 14.59 -0.64
C GLY A 345 -4.04 14.75 -1.74
N PHE A 346 -5.22 14.16 -1.52
CA PHE A 346 -6.19 13.93 -2.59
C PHE A 346 -6.95 15.17 -3.06
N ARG A 347 -6.76 16.30 -2.37
CA ARG A 347 -7.33 17.60 -2.72
C ARG A 347 -6.28 18.59 -3.21
N GLU A 348 -5.10 18.11 -3.56
CA GLU A 348 -4.10 18.95 -4.23
C GLU A 348 -4.62 19.40 -5.60
N ASP A 349 -4.46 20.69 -5.91
CA ASP A 349 -5.21 21.36 -6.96
C ASP A 349 -4.41 21.67 -8.25
N SER A 350 -3.15 21.22 -8.40
CA SER A 350 -2.40 21.54 -9.62
C SER A 350 -2.79 20.70 -10.83
N CYS A 351 -2.56 21.27 -12.02
CA CYS A 351 -2.80 20.63 -13.30
C CYS A 351 -1.64 19.76 -13.79
N ALA A 352 -0.68 19.42 -12.93
CA ALA A 352 0.43 18.56 -13.30
C ALA A 352 -0.02 17.13 -13.63
N THR A 353 0.77 16.42 -14.43
CA THR A 353 0.49 15.04 -14.83
C THR A 353 1.72 14.15 -14.73
N GLY A 354 1.49 12.86 -14.51
CA GLY A 354 2.54 11.85 -14.40
C GLY A 354 3.39 12.02 -13.13
N ALA A 355 4.63 11.51 -13.17
CA ALA A 355 5.54 11.60 -12.03
C ALA A 355 6.73 12.53 -12.34
N SER A 356 7.10 13.34 -11.36
CA SER A 356 8.16 14.35 -11.43
C SER A 356 8.94 14.40 -10.13
N ALA A 357 10.22 14.78 -10.16
CA ALA A 357 11.01 15.04 -8.95
C ALA A 357 10.72 16.41 -8.31
N THR A 358 9.82 17.20 -8.89
CA THR A 358 9.46 18.53 -8.41
C THR A 358 7.95 18.67 -8.41
N ALA A 359 7.39 19.05 -7.26
CA ALA A 359 5.98 19.34 -7.11
C ALA A 359 5.60 20.61 -7.88
N ALA A 360 4.39 20.61 -8.43
CA ALA A 360 3.81 21.78 -9.05
C ALA A 360 3.40 22.81 -8.00
N THR A 361 3.13 24.04 -8.44
CA THR A 361 2.77 25.16 -7.54
C THR A 361 1.57 25.94 -8.05
N ASP A 362 0.87 25.41 -9.05
CA ASP A 362 -0.36 25.98 -9.58
C ASP A 362 -1.57 25.32 -8.92
N ASP A 363 -2.71 26.02 -8.87
CA ASP A 363 -3.96 25.53 -8.26
C ASP A 363 -5.10 25.57 -9.29
N GLY A 364 -4.84 25.03 -10.50
CA GLY A 364 -5.73 25.19 -11.66
C GLY A 364 -6.77 24.08 -11.85
N CYS A 365 -6.61 22.93 -11.19
CA CYS A 365 -7.33 21.68 -11.41
C CYS A 365 -7.84 21.13 -10.08
N ALA A 366 -8.99 21.65 -9.66
CA ALA A 366 -9.61 21.38 -8.35
C ALA A 366 -9.75 19.88 -8.05
N ASN A 367 -9.31 19.50 -6.84
CA ASN A 367 -9.23 18.17 -6.26
C ASN A 367 -8.57 17.11 -7.14
N SER A 368 -7.79 17.49 -8.15
CA SER A 368 -7.15 16.50 -9.03
C SER A 368 -6.16 15.58 -8.30
N GLY A 369 -5.74 15.97 -7.10
CA GLY A 369 -5.09 15.13 -6.10
C GLY A 369 -3.65 14.77 -6.44
N ALA A 370 -2.88 14.36 -5.43
CA ALA A 370 -1.48 13.96 -5.59
C ALA A 370 -1.07 12.85 -4.62
N ALA A 371 -0.02 12.13 -5.00
CA ALA A 371 0.76 11.30 -4.09
C ALA A 371 2.23 11.75 -4.10
N TYR A 372 2.88 11.67 -2.95
CA TYR A 372 4.24 12.12 -2.73
C TYR A 372 5.07 10.96 -2.21
N VAL A 373 6.22 10.71 -2.85
CA VAL A 373 7.17 9.67 -2.45
C VAL A 373 8.41 10.33 -1.86
N TYR A 374 8.72 9.97 -0.62
CA TYR A 374 9.94 10.37 0.09
C TYR A 374 10.82 9.15 0.31
N THR A 375 12.13 9.33 0.18
CA THR A 375 13.11 8.30 0.52
C THR A 375 14.02 8.74 1.64
N ARG A 376 14.38 7.78 2.50
CA ARG A 376 15.22 7.97 3.67
C ARG A 376 16.65 7.53 3.39
N SER A 377 17.61 8.38 3.75
CA SER A 377 19.03 8.06 3.77
C SER A 377 19.63 8.48 5.10
N GLY A 378 19.99 7.50 5.94
CA GLY A 378 20.29 7.78 7.34
C GLY A 378 19.02 8.22 8.07
N THR A 379 18.99 9.43 8.62
CA THR A 379 17.79 10.01 9.27
C THR A 379 17.15 11.13 8.44
N THR A 380 17.61 11.32 7.19
CA THR A 380 17.13 12.40 6.31
C THR A 380 16.14 11.84 5.31
N TRP A 381 14.94 12.42 5.28
CA TRP A 381 13.93 12.16 4.27
C TRP A 381 13.97 13.23 3.19
N THR A 382 13.91 12.81 1.93
CA THR A 382 13.90 13.72 0.77
C THR A 382 12.80 13.33 -0.20
N LEU A 383 12.12 14.32 -0.79
CA LEU A 383 11.18 14.06 -1.87
C LEU A 383 11.93 13.40 -3.04
N GLU A 384 11.48 12.21 -3.41
CA GLU A 384 11.94 11.49 -4.59
C GLU A 384 11.00 11.71 -5.78
N ALA A 385 9.69 11.68 -5.52
CA ALA A 385 8.68 11.93 -6.54
C ALA A 385 7.43 12.64 -6.02
N TYR A 386 6.89 13.49 -6.87
CA TYR A 386 5.54 14.01 -6.87
C TYR A 386 4.79 13.33 -8.01
N VAL A 387 3.69 12.66 -7.70
CA VAL A 387 2.98 11.73 -8.58
C VAL A 387 1.54 12.19 -8.74
N LYS A 388 1.12 12.30 -9.99
CA LYS A 388 -0.22 12.69 -10.45
C LYS A 388 -0.80 11.62 -11.35
N ALA A 389 -2.10 11.69 -11.66
CA ALA A 389 -2.65 10.96 -12.79
C ALA A 389 -1.88 11.33 -14.09
N PRO A 390 -1.70 10.40 -15.05
CA PRO A 390 -0.96 10.69 -16.30
C PRO A 390 -1.73 11.60 -17.26
N SER A 391 -2.98 11.92 -16.94
CA SER A 391 -3.85 12.90 -17.60
C SER A 391 -4.62 13.67 -16.53
N VAL A 392 -4.97 14.93 -16.82
CA VAL A 392 -5.85 15.71 -15.94
C VAL A 392 -7.25 15.10 -16.03
N THR A 393 -7.67 14.44 -14.95
CA THR A 393 -9.00 13.86 -14.79
C THR A 393 -9.71 14.53 -13.63
N THR A 394 -11.04 14.49 -13.63
CA THR A 394 -11.82 14.62 -12.40
C THR A 394 -11.53 13.40 -11.54
N GLY A 395 -11.37 13.61 -10.24
CA GLY A 395 -10.93 12.56 -9.33
C GLY A 395 -10.60 13.08 -7.94
N GLU A 396 -10.09 12.18 -7.12
CA GLU A 396 -9.49 12.38 -5.80
C GLU A 396 -8.20 11.53 -5.75
N PHE A 397 -7.31 11.70 -6.75
CA PHE A 397 -6.08 10.91 -6.86
C PHE A 397 -5.22 11.03 -5.59
N GLY A 398 -4.78 9.92 -5.03
CA GLY A 398 -4.06 9.95 -3.75
C GLY A 398 -4.96 9.86 -2.54
N PHE A 399 -6.26 9.57 -2.72
CA PHE A 399 -7.18 9.30 -1.61
C PHE A 399 -6.62 8.21 -0.69
N VAL A 400 -6.12 7.13 -1.29
CA VAL A 400 -5.44 6.02 -0.63
C VAL A 400 -4.18 5.66 -1.41
N VAL A 401 -3.11 5.28 -0.70
CA VAL A 401 -1.85 4.83 -1.30
C VAL A 401 -1.42 3.50 -0.68
N ALA A 402 -0.84 2.62 -1.49
CA ALA A 402 -0.16 1.40 -1.04
C ALA A 402 1.19 1.27 -1.72
N LEU A 403 2.20 0.79 -0.99
CA LEU A 403 3.59 0.77 -1.44
C LEU A 403 4.26 -0.55 -1.06
N VAL A 404 4.86 -1.24 -2.03
CA VAL A 404 5.71 -2.40 -1.79
C VAL A 404 6.93 -2.33 -2.70
N GLY A 405 8.11 -2.16 -2.11
CA GLY A 405 9.38 -2.05 -2.83
C GLY A 405 9.36 -0.90 -3.84
N ASP A 406 9.36 -1.26 -5.12
CA ASP A 406 9.39 -0.34 -6.26
C ASP A 406 8.01 -0.15 -6.92
N THR A 407 6.92 -0.61 -6.30
CA THR A 407 5.55 -0.50 -6.84
C THR A 407 4.69 0.33 -5.91
N LEU A 408 4.07 1.37 -6.48
CA LEU A 408 3.13 2.27 -5.80
C LEU A 408 1.76 2.13 -6.47
N ALA A 409 0.74 1.81 -5.68
CA ALA A 409 -0.67 1.83 -6.10
C ALA A 409 -1.38 3.01 -5.45
N ILE A 410 -2.20 3.70 -6.21
CA ILE A 410 -2.87 4.94 -5.80
C ILE A 410 -4.34 4.85 -6.18
N GLY A 411 -5.23 5.00 -5.20
CA GLY A 411 -6.67 5.05 -5.43
C GLY A 411 -7.12 6.44 -5.84
N ASP A 412 -8.14 6.47 -6.69
CA ASP A 412 -8.82 7.66 -7.21
C ASP A 412 -10.32 7.34 -7.33
N LEU A 413 -11.04 7.40 -6.20
CA LEU A 413 -12.38 6.84 -6.10
C LEU A 413 -13.48 7.64 -6.84
N ARG A 414 -13.16 8.86 -7.28
CA ARG A 414 -14.08 9.76 -7.99
C ARG A 414 -13.66 9.99 -9.44
N GLU A 415 -12.87 9.06 -9.97
CA GLU A 415 -12.43 9.09 -11.35
C GLU A 415 -13.56 8.69 -12.31
N ASP A 416 -13.78 9.47 -13.36
CA ASP A 416 -14.97 9.34 -14.22
C ASP A 416 -14.75 8.50 -15.51
N GLY A 417 -13.56 7.96 -15.71
CA GLY A 417 -13.12 7.35 -16.97
C GLY A 417 -13.83 6.05 -17.32
N CYS A 418 -14.28 5.89 -18.56
CA CYS A 418 -15.04 4.73 -19.03
C CYS A 418 -14.20 3.51 -19.50
N ALA A 419 -12.95 3.35 -19.07
CA ALA A 419 -12.20 2.12 -19.40
C ALA A 419 -12.59 0.97 -18.46
N THR A 420 -12.58 -0.26 -18.97
CA THR A 420 -12.77 -1.46 -18.15
C THR A 420 -11.47 -2.24 -18.00
N GLY A 421 -11.32 -2.93 -16.88
CA GLY A 421 -10.14 -3.75 -16.59
C GLY A 421 -8.84 -2.94 -16.54
N VAL A 422 -7.73 -3.56 -16.94
CA VAL A 422 -6.40 -2.94 -16.93
C VAL A 422 -6.05 -2.41 -18.31
N SER A 423 -5.70 -1.14 -18.39
CA SER A 423 -5.37 -0.49 -19.66
C SER A 423 -4.29 0.58 -19.53
N THR A 424 -3.70 0.93 -20.66
CA THR A 424 -2.85 2.13 -20.84
C THR A 424 -3.05 2.68 -22.26
N PRO A 425 -3.18 4.00 -22.46
CA PRO A 425 -3.35 5.07 -21.46
C PRO A 425 -4.74 5.07 -20.78
N PRO A 426 -5.00 5.94 -19.78
CA PRO A 426 -6.34 6.10 -19.23
C PRO A 426 -7.39 6.56 -20.25
N SER A 427 -8.66 6.33 -19.91
CA SER A 427 -9.78 6.77 -20.73
C SER A 427 -9.85 8.30 -20.82
N LEU A 428 -10.20 8.81 -22.00
CA LEU A 428 -10.58 10.21 -22.18
C LEU A 428 -12.10 10.40 -22.18
N ASP A 429 -12.86 9.31 -22.23
CA ASP A 429 -14.31 9.34 -22.02
C ASP A 429 -14.57 9.36 -20.53
N SER A 430 -15.16 10.45 -20.04
CA SER A 430 -15.46 10.72 -18.63
C SER A 430 -16.97 10.67 -18.34
N SER A 431 -17.74 9.88 -19.11
CA SER A 431 -19.18 9.75 -18.91
C SER A 431 -19.57 8.76 -17.80
N CYS A 432 -18.60 8.05 -17.21
CA CYS A 432 -18.79 7.02 -16.20
C CYS A 432 -18.52 7.59 -14.81
N THR A 433 -19.40 8.51 -14.38
CA THR A 433 -19.22 9.35 -13.20
C THR A 433 -18.96 8.54 -11.93
N ASP A 434 -17.94 8.92 -11.16
CA ASP A 434 -17.56 8.30 -9.88
C ASP A 434 -17.37 6.77 -9.95
N SER A 435 -17.12 6.22 -11.14
CA SER A 435 -16.83 4.78 -11.29
C SER A 435 -15.50 4.39 -10.65
N GLY A 436 -14.59 5.35 -10.51
CA GLY A 436 -13.35 5.24 -9.74
C GLY A 436 -12.24 4.47 -10.46
N ALA A 437 -10.99 4.64 -10.01
CA ALA A 437 -9.82 3.99 -10.59
C ALA A 437 -8.74 3.70 -9.54
N ALA A 438 -7.82 2.82 -9.91
CA ALA A 438 -6.51 2.72 -9.28
C ALA A 438 -5.39 2.89 -10.31
N TYR A 439 -4.32 3.56 -9.92
CA TYR A 439 -3.16 3.82 -10.75
C TYR A 439 -1.94 3.13 -10.16
N VAL A 440 -1.15 2.46 -11.01
CA VAL A 440 0.09 1.81 -10.62
C VAL A 440 1.27 2.55 -11.23
N TYR A 441 2.23 2.91 -10.39
CA TYR A 441 3.51 3.48 -10.73
C TYR A 441 4.63 2.53 -10.33
N THR A 442 5.69 2.47 -11.13
CA THR A 442 6.88 1.65 -10.83
C THR A 442 8.14 2.50 -10.79
N ARG A 443 9.06 2.16 -9.89
CA ARG A 443 10.35 2.82 -9.71
C ARG A 443 11.45 2.08 -10.45
N SER A 444 12.29 2.81 -11.18
CA SER A 444 13.56 2.34 -11.71
C SER A 444 14.67 3.33 -11.36
N GLY A 445 15.59 2.91 -10.49
CA GLY A 445 16.53 3.84 -9.85
C GLY A 445 15.76 4.82 -8.96
N THR A 446 15.82 6.12 -9.28
CA THR A 446 15.06 7.18 -8.58
C THR A 446 13.90 7.74 -9.41
N THR A 447 13.58 7.10 -10.54
CA THR A 447 12.53 7.57 -11.45
C THR A 447 11.29 6.71 -11.30
N TRP A 448 10.18 7.36 -10.97
CA TRP A 448 8.85 6.75 -10.97
C TRP A 448 8.18 6.97 -12.33
N ALA A 449 7.51 5.96 -12.86
CA ALA A 449 6.79 6.03 -14.12
C ALA A 449 5.44 5.34 -14.02
N PHE A 450 4.43 5.93 -14.69
CA PHE A 450 3.10 5.34 -14.82
C PHE A 450 3.21 3.99 -15.53
N ALA A 451 2.62 2.96 -14.94
CA ALA A 451 2.65 1.60 -15.45
C ALA A 451 1.27 1.12 -15.87
N TYR A 452 0.25 1.26 -15.01
CA TYR A 452 -1.09 0.74 -15.28
C TYR A 452 -2.20 1.65 -14.77
N TYR A 453 -3.30 1.72 -15.52
CA TYR A 453 -4.58 2.24 -15.08
C TYR A 453 -5.54 1.06 -14.94
N VAL A 454 -6.07 0.90 -13.73
CA VAL A 454 -6.82 -0.27 -13.30
C VAL A 454 -8.24 0.17 -12.96
N LYS A 455 -9.22 -0.44 -13.61
CA LYS A 455 -10.64 -0.28 -13.33
C LYS A 455 -11.33 -1.62 -13.19
N ALA A 456 -12.50 -1.60 -12.57
CA ALA A 456 -13.37 -2.77 -12.53
C ALA A 456 -13.66 -3.31 -13.96
N PRO A 457 -13.82 -4.64 -14.14
CA PRO A 457 -14.17 -5.22 -15.44
C PRO A 457 -15.56 -4.81 -15.93
N THR A 458 -16.42 -4.39 -15.01
CA THR A 458 -17.75 -3.81 -15.22
C THR A 458 -17.75 -2.42 -14.57
N LEU A 459 -18.40 -1.45 -15.21
CA LEU A 459 -18.47 -0.08 -14.70
C LEU A 459 -19.91 0.27 -14.40
N THR A 460 -20.16 0.59 -13.14
CA THR A 460 -21.37 1.30 -12.73
C THR A 460 -20.97 2.65 -12.14
N ALA A 461 -21.82 3.65 -12.38
CA ALA A 461 -21.60 5.00 -11.87
C ALA A 461 -21.78 5.02 -10.35
N GLY A 462 -20.83 5.61 -9.62
CA GLY A 462 -20.88 5.66 -8.16
C GLY A 462 -20.25 4.47 -7.44
N ASP A 463 -19.72 3.46 -8.15
CA ASP A 463 -19.09 2.27 -7.54
C ASP A 463 -17.90 2.63 -6.64
N ASN A 464 -17.28 3.78 -6.87
CA ASN A 464 -16.14 4.29 -6.12
C ASN A 464 -14.95 3.32 -6.05
N PHE A 465 -14.65 2.64 -7.17
CA PHE A 465 -13.48 1.78 -7.28
C PHE A 465 -12.20 2.56 -6.96
N GLY A 466 -11.31 2.00 -6.14
CA GLY A 466 -10.13 2.71 -5.64
C GLY A 466 -10.36 3.43 -4.32
N CYS A 467 -11.47 3.17 -3.62
CA CYS A 467 -11.69 3.67 -2.25
C CYS A 467 -10.69 3.11 -1.24
N SER A 468 -10.17 1.90 -1.50
CA SER A 468 -9.12 1.25 -0.76
C SER A 468 -8.20 0.49 -1.72
N VAL A 469 -6.90 0.45 -1.42
CA VAL A 469 -5.92 -0.32 -2.20
C VAL A 469 -4.95 -1.02 -1.27
N ALA A 470 -4.54 -2.24 -1.62
CA ALA A 470 -3.48 -2.96 -0.93
C ALA A 470 -2.55 -3.64 -1.95
N LEU A 471 -1.27 -3.74 -1.59
CA LEU A 471 -0.25 -4.42 -2.38
C LEU A 471 0.42 -5.51 -1.56
N SER A 472 0.70 -6.64 -2.19
CA SER A 472 1.59 -7.68 -1.66
C SER A 472 2.30 -8.37 -2.81
N GLY A 473 3.62 -8.18 -2.90
CA GLY A 473 4.42 -8.66 -4.02
C GLY A 473 3.90 -8.11 -5.35
N TYR A 474 3.34 -9.00 -6.18
CA TYR A 474 2.77 -8.66 -7.49
C TYR A 474 1.23 -8.66 -7.52
N THR A 475 0.59 -8.72 -6.34
CA THR A 475 -0.87 -8.72 -6.20
C THR A 475 -1.34 -7.34 -5.75
N LEU A 476 -2.40 -6.84 -6.40
CA LEU A 476 -3.12 -5.62 -6.07
C LEU A 476 -4.56 -6.01 -5.72
N ALA A 477 -5.04 -5.57 -4.56
CA ALA A 477 -6.45 -5.58 -4.21
C ALA A 477 -6.99 -4.16 -4.21
N VAL A 478 -8.21 -3.98 -4.72
CA VAL A 478 -8.89 -2.68 -4.80
C VAL A 478 -10.34 -2.82 -4.35
N GLY A 479 -10.77 -1.97 -3.42
CA GLY A 479 -12.16 -1.88 -3.01
C GLY A 479 -13.00 -0.96 -3.89
N ALA A 480 -14.30 -1.23 -3.94
CA ALA A 480 -15.33 -0.40 -4.56
C ALA A 480 -16.57 -0.40 -3.65
N ARG A 481 -16.58 0.51 -2.69
CA ARG A 481 -17.60 0.53 -1.61
C ARG A 481 -19.03 0.76 -2.08
N GLY A 482 -19.21 1.42 -3.23
CA GLY A 482 -20.51 1.77 -3.80
C GLY A 482 -20.97 0.80 -4.88
N GLU A 483 -20.31 -0.35 -5.03
CA GLU A 483 -20.70 -1.32 -6.06
C GLU A 483 -22.05 -1.97 -5.71
N ASP A 484 -22.95 -1.98 -6.68
CA ASP A 484 -24.39 -2.18 -6.46
C ASP A 484 -24.93 -3.57 -6.87
N SER A 485 -24.08 -4.52 -7.25
CA SER A 485 -24.58 -5.84 -7.68
C SER A 485 -24.96 -6.76 -6.52
N CYS A 486 -25.94 -7.61 -6.78
CA CYS A 486 -26.40 -8.66 -5.87
C CYS A 486 -25.61 -9.97 -6.03
N ALA A 487 -24.45 -9.94 -6.67
CA ALA A 487 -23.56 -11.10 -6.72
C ALA A 487 -23.07 -11.48 -5.32
N THR A 488 -22.75 -12.76 -5.12
CA THR A 488 -22.30 -13.28 -3.82
C THR A 488 -21.03 -14.11 -3.93
N GLY A 489 -20.25 -14.11 -2.85
CA GLY A 489 -19.02 -14.88 -2.73
C GLY A 489 -17.90 -14.40 -3.65
N VAL A 490 -17.03 -15.33 -4.08
CA VAL A 490 -15.88 -15.04 -4.96
C VAL A 490 -16.08 -15.61 -6.35
N SER A 491 -15.80 -14.82 -7.38
CA SER A 491 -15.91 -15.22 -8.78
C SER A 491 -14.73 -14.67 -9.61
N THR A 492 -14.58 -15.17 -10.84
CA THR A 492 -13.62 -14.64 -11.83
C THR A 492 -14.32 -13.74 -12.86
N THR A 493 -15.56 -13.33 -12.60
CA THR A 493 -16.37 -12.50 -13.50
C THR A 493 -17.15 -11.49 -12.68
N ALA A 494 -16.84 -10.21 -12.84
CA ALA A 494 -17.58 -9.14 -12.19
C ALA A 494 -19.03 -9.08 -12.71
N ALA A 495 -19.96 -8.86 -11.79
CA ALA A 495 -21.36 -8.63 -12.12
C ALA A 495 -21.58 -7.17 -12.56
N SER A 496 -22.74 -6.91 -13.16
CA SER A 496 -23.09 -5.58 -13.69
C SER A 496 -24.58 -5.27 -13.47
N ASP A 497 -25.23 -5.99 -12.56
CA ASP A 497 -26.56 -5.61 -12.10
C ASP A 497 -26.42 -4.55 -11.01
N ASP A 498 -27.37 -3.61 -10.92
CA ASP A 498 -27.35 -2.53 -9.92
C ASP A 498 -28.59 -2.66 -9.01
N LEU A 499 -28.72 -3.80 -8.33
CA LEU A 499 -29.94 -4.19 -7.61
C LEU A 499 -29.79 -4.17 -6.07
N CYS A 500 -28.56 -4.11 -5.56
CA CYS A 500 -28.18 -4.16 -4.16
C CYS A 500 -27.31 -2.93 -3.81
N THR A 501 -27.96 -1.78 -3.65
CA THR A 501 -27.30 -0.48 -3.41
C THR A 501 -26.27 -0.51 -2.27
N ASP A 502 -25.08 0.01 -2.55
CA ASP A 502 -23.92 0.13 -1.66
C ASP A 502 -23.54 -1.20 -0.98
N ALA A 503 -23.78 -2.34 -1.64
CA ALA A 503 -23.34 -3.65 -1.12
C ALA A 503 -21.81 -3.74 -1.10
N GLY A 504 -21.15 -3.06 -2.06
CA GLY A 504 -19.71 -2.96 -2.19
C GLY A 504 -19.05 -4.22 -2.74
N ALA A 505 -17.83 -4.08 -3.24
CA ALA A 505 -17.03 -5.15 -3.82
C ALA A 505 -15.53 -4.98 -3.54
N ALA A 506 -14.77 -6.06 -3.66
CA ALA A 506 -13.32 -6.01 -3.77
C ALA A 506 -12.85 -6.78 -5.02
N TYR A 507 -11.80 -6.27 -5.65
CA TYR A 507 -11.25 -6.80 -6.88
C TYR A 507 -9.77 -7.13 -6.68
N VAL A 508 -9.34 -8.27 -7.21
CA VAL A 508 -7.94 -8.69 -7.16
C VAL A 508 -7.38 -8.77 -8.57
N TYR A 509 -6.23 -8.13 -8.74
CA TYR A 509 -5.42 -8.19 -9.93
C TYR A 509 -4.03 -8.70 -9.55
N ALA A 510 -3.44 -9.55 -10.38
CA ALA A 510 -2.08 -10.03 -10.16
C ALA A 510 -1.27 -9.95 -11.44
N HIS A 511 -0.02 -9.52 -11.30
CA HIS A 511 0.93 -9.63 -12.38
C HIS A 511 1.73 -10.93 -12.21
N PRO A 512 1.91 -11.79 -13.24
CA PRO A 512 2.82 -12.92 -13.15
C PRO A 512 4.24 -12.46 -12.75
N PRO A 513 4.91 -13.17 -11.83
CA PRO A 513 6.28 -12.83 -11.47
C PRO A 513 7.16 -12.91 -12.73
N PRO A 514 8.19 -12.04 -12.85
CA PRO A 514 9.11 -12.11 -13.97
C PRO A 514 9.70 -13.53 -14.06
N PRO A 515 9.85 -14.09 -15.28
CA PRO A 515 10.36 -15.44 -15.43
C PRO A 515 11.70 -15.54 -14.68
N SER A 516 11.79 -16.51 -13.76
CA SER A 516 13.03 -16.79 -13.04
C SER A 516 14.17 -16.88 -14.04
N GLN A 517 15.24 -16.10 -13.84
CA GLN A 517 16.40 -16.20 -14.72
C GLN A 517 16.86 -17.65 -14.73
N PRO A 518 17.08 -18.27 -15.91
CA PRO A 518 17.69 -19.58 -15.94
C PRO A 518 19.01 -19.51 -15.18
N PRO A 519 19.39 -20.56 -14.42
CA PRO A 519 20.65 -20.57 -13.70
C PRO A 519 21.78 -20.18 -14.65
N PRO A 520 22.78 -19.39 -14.19
CA PRO A 520 23.90 -19.00 -15.04
C PRO A 520 24.47 -20.24 -15.70
N SER A 521 24.73 -20.15 -17.00
CA SER A 521 25.31 -21.25 -17.76
C SER A 521 26.54 -21.78 -17.00
N PRO A 522 26.73 -23.11 -16.90
CA PRO A 522 27.90 -23.66 -16.23
C PRO A 522 29.16 -23.00 -16.81
N PRO A 523 30.16 -22.67 -15.99
CA PRO A 523 31.38 -22.03 -16.45
C PRO A 523 31.95 -22.83 -17.62
N SER A 524 32.40 -22.12 -18.65
CA SER A 524 33.03 -22.75 -19.80
C SER A 524 34.16 -23.68 -19.30
N PRO A 525 34.30 -24.90 -19.85
CA PRO A 525 35.37 -25.79 -19.42
C PRO A 525 36.72 -25.07 -19.57
N PRO A 526 37.65 -25.26 -18.62
CA PRO A 526 38.94 -24.61 -18.67
C PRO A 526 39.63 -24.91 -20.00
N SER A 527 40.24 -23.88 -20.58
CA SER A 527 41.07 -24.02 -21.79
C SER A 527 42.06 -25.17 -21.61
N PRO A 528 42.25 -26.05 -22.63
CA PRO A 528 43.20 -27.14 -22.52
C PRO A 528 44.61 -26.59 -22.19
N PRO A 529 45.39 -27.30 -21.34
CA PRO A 529 46.72 -26.85 -20.97
C PRO A 529 47.58 -26.66 -22.21
N SER A 530 48.38 -25.59 -22.20
CA SER A 530 49.38 -25.35 -23.26
C SER A 530 50.33 -26.55 -23.37
N PRO A 531 50.69 -26.98 -24.59
CA PRO A 531 51.60 -28.10 -24.78
C PRO A 531 52.97 -27.81 -24.14
N PRO A 532 53.64 -28.82 -23.58
CA PRO A 532 54.93 -28.64 -22.94
C PRO A 532 55.97 -28.11 -23.92
N SER A 533 56.82 -27.20 -23.43
CA SER A 533 57.96 -26.65 -24.16
C SER A 533 58.94 -27.76 -24.56
N LEU A 534 59.36 -27.74 -25.84
CA LEU A 534 60.34 -28.68 -26.39
C LEU A 534 61.70 -28.51 -25.69
N PRO A 535 62.44 -29.61 -25.42
CA PRO A 535 63.77 -29.54 -24.82
C PRO A 535 64.81 -28.93 -25.78
N PRO A 536 65.86 -28.27 -25.25
CA PRO A 536 66.87 -27.59 -26.06
C PRO A 536 67.72 -28.58 -26.85
N LEU A 537 68.05 -28.20 -28.11
CA LEU A 537 68.91 -28.95 -29.02
C LEU A 537 70.38 -28.97 -28.52
N PRO A 538 71.10 -30.10 -28.68
CA PRO A 538 72.49 -30.22 -28.26
C PRO A 538 73.46 -29.41 -29.16
N PRO A 539 74.60 -28.94 -28.63
CA PRO A 539 75.55 -28.10 -29.36
C PRO A 539 76.28 -28.85 -30.48
N SER A 540 76.49 -28.16 -31.60
CA SER A 540 77.12 -28.64 -32.83
C SER A 540 78.64 -28.77 -32.70
N THR A 541 79.21 -29.85 -33.25
CA THR A 541 80.65 -30.08 -33.37
C THR A 541 81.22 -29.36 -34.62
N PRO A 542 82.36 -28.66 -34.52
CA PRO A 542 82.98 -28.01 -35.68
C PRO A 542 83.79 -29.01 -36.54
N PRO A 543 83.86 -28.81 -37.86
CA PRO A 543 84.61 -29.68 -38.78
C PRO A 543 86.14 -29.46 -38.70
N PRO A 544 86.95 -30.48 -39.03
CA PRO A 544 88.41 -30.39 -38.98
C PRO A 544 89.00 -29.56 -40.13
N SER A 545 90.02 -28.76 -39.82
CA SER A 545 90.79 -27.95 -40.76
C SER A 545 91.71 -28.82 -41.66
N PRO A 546 91.80 -28.56 -42.97
CA PRO A 546 92.76 -29.22 -43.84
C PRO A 546 94.13 -28.51 -43.78
N TRP A 547 95.19 -29.27 -43.54
CA TRP A 547 96.58 -28.82 -43.73
C TRP A 547 97.15 -29.33 -45.07
N LEU A 548 97.85 -28.40 -45.75
CA LEU A 548 98.97 -28.55 -46.70
C LEU A 548 98.70 -29.12 -48.11
N LEU A 549 98.76 -28.23 -49.11
CA LEU A 549 100.00 -27.90 -49.82
C LEU A 549 99.95 -26.49 -50.44
#